data_AF-A0AA39ZDY8-F1
#
_entry.id   AF-A0AA39ZDY8-F1
#
_cell.length_a   1.000
_cell.length_b   1.000
_cell.length_c   1.000
_cell.angle_alpha   90.00
_cell.angle_beta   90.00
_cell.angle_gamma   90.00
#
_symmetry.space_group_name_H-M   'P 1'
#
loop_
_entity.id
_entity.type
_entity.pdbx_description
1 polymer ?
#
loop_
_entity_poly.entity_id
_entity_poly.type
_entity_poly.pdbx_seq_one_letter_code
_entity_poly.pdbx_strand_id
1 'polypeptide(L)' 'MGKVHGSLARAGKVKSQTPKVEKQEKAKTPKGRAHKRDIYTRRFVNITLTPGGKRKMNANPTA' A
#
# COMPACT_ATOMS: atom_id res chain seq x y z
N MET A 1 10.41 4.11 40.57
CA MET A 1 10.95 4.81 39.37
C MET A 1 12.17 4.03 38.89
N GLY A 2 11.98 3.09 37.95
CA GLY A 2 13.07 2.27 37.43
C GLY A 2 13.97 3.08 36.48
N LYS A 3 15.25 2.73 36.41
CA LYS A 3 16.22 3.32 35.48
C LYS A 3 15.77 3.06 34.04
N VAL A 4 15.39 4.12 33.31
CA VAL A 4 15.02 4.03 31.89
C VAL A 4 16.29 4.04 31.06
N HIS A 5 16.53 2.98 30.28
CA HIS A 5 17.66 2.88 29.38
C HIS A 5 17.28 3.39 27.99
N GLY A 6 17.97 4.43 27.52
CA GLY A 6 17.78 5.02 26.20
C GLY A 6 18.00 6.53 26.22
N SER A 7 18.81 7.05 25.31
CA SER A 7 19.00 8.50 25.15
C SER A 7 17.93 9.08 24.22
N LEU A 8 17.35 10.22 24.63
CA LEU A 8 16.35 10.95 23.84
C LEU A 8 16.96 11.55 22.55
N ALA A 9 18.29 11.71 22.50
CA ALA A 9 19.03 12.35 21.41
C ALA A 9 18.82 11.75 20.01
N ARG A 10 18.30 10.51 19.89
CA ARG A 10 18.02 9.85 18.60
C ARG A 10 16.53 9.81 18.23
N ALA A 11 15.66 10.40 19.04
CA ALA A 11 14.23 10.46 18.75
C ALA A 11 13.98 11.22 17.44
N GLY A 12 13.15 10.67 16.55
CA GLY A 12 12.77 11.31 15.30
C GLY A 12 13.80 11.27 14.16
N LYS A 13 15.04 10.81 14.39
CA LYS A 13 16.14 10.79 13.41
C LYS A 13 15.72 10.25 12.04
N VAL A 14 15.02 9.12 12.01
CA VAL A 14 14.66 8.45 10.75
C VAL A 14 13.63 9.27 9.95
N LYS A 15 12.62 9.83 10.63
CA LYS A 15 11.54 10.57 9.98
C LYS A 15 12.01 11.92 9.42
N SER A 16 12.98 12.56 10.08
CA SER A 16 13.59 13.82 9.59
C SER A 16 14.60 13.59 8.48
N GLN A 17 15.28 12.44 8.46
CA GLN A 17 16.27 12.10 7.43
C GLN A 17 15.60 11.69 6.11
N THR A 18 14.43 11.04 6.14
CA THR A 18 13.73 10.66 4.91
C THR A 18 13.18 11.88 4.17
N PRO A 19 13.34 12.00 2.84
CA PRO A 19 12.79 13.11 2.08
C PRO A 19 11.26 13.13 2.22
N LYS A 20 10.70 14.33 2.42
CA LYS A 20 9.25 14.50 2.52
C LYS A 20 8.65 14.47 1.13
N VAL A 21 7.93 13.41 0.80
CA VAL A 21 7.14 13.31 -0.44
C VAL A 21 5.73 13.84 -0.17
N GLU A 22 5.29 14.80 -0.98
CA GLU A 22 3.92 15.32 -0.94
C GLU A 22 2.91 14.29 -1.45
N LYS A 23 1.66 14.42 -1.02
CA LYS A 23 0.61 13.51 -1.47
C LYS A 23 0.28 13.84 -2.92
N GLN A 24 0.40 12.85 -3.79
CA GLN A 24 -0.08 12.96 -5.16
C GLN A 24 -1.61 13.07 -5.17
N GLU A 25 -2.14 13.98 -5.99
CA GLU A 25 -3.57 14.06 -6.26
C GLU A 25 -4.02 12.79 -7.01
N LYS A 26 -5.08 12.15 -6.51
CA LYS A 26 -5.67 10.95 -7.10
C LYS A 26 -7.17 11.08 -7.13
N ALA A 27 -7.79 10.55 -8.17
CA ALA A 27 -9.25 10.50 -8.27
C ALA A 27 -9.83 9.75 -7.06
N LYS A 28 -10.99 10.23 -6.58
CA LYS A 28 -11.68 9.63 -5.45
C LYS A 28 -12.13 8.21 -5.82
N THR A 29 -11.75 7.23 -5.02
CA THR A 29 -12.31 5.89 -5.17
C THR A 29 -13.80 5.92 -4.80
N PRO A 30 -14.68 5.29 -5.60
CA PRO A 30 -16.09 5.19 -5.25
C PRO A 30 -16.25 4.44 -3.92
N LYS A 31 -17.36 4.69 -3.21
CA LYS A 31 -17.63 4.11 -1.89
C LYS A 31 -18.75 3.06 -1.96
N GLY A 32 -18.80 2.17 -0.97
CA GLY A 32 -19.89 1.21 -0.79
C GLY A 32 -20.01 0.18 -1.91
N ARG A 33 -21.22 0.05 -2.47
CA ARG A 33 -21.55 -0.98 -3.48
C ARG A 33 -20.75 -0.80 -4.78
N ALA A 34 -20.53 0.43 -5.20
CA ALA A 34 -19.74 0.74 -6.39
C ALA A 34 -18.30 0.22 -6.24
N HIS A 35 -17.66 0.45 -5.09
CA HIS A 35 -16.32 -0.08 -4.81
C HIS A 35 -16.27 -1.62 -4.84
N LYS A 36 -17.28 -2.28 -4.26
CA LYS A 36 -17.38 -3.75 -4.27
C LYS A 36 -17.52 -4.27 -5.70
N ARG A 37 -18.27 -3.59 -6.56
CA ARG A 37 -18.39 -3.93 -7.99
C ARG A 37 -17.05 -3.79 -8.71
N ASP A 38 -16.34 -2.68 -8.51
CA ASP A 38 -15.02 -2.46 -9.11
C ASP A 38 -13.98 -3.50 -8.67
N ILE A 39 -14.02 -3.92 -7.41
CA ILE A 39 -13.16 -5.01 -6.90
C ILE A 39 -13.50 -6.33 -7.60
N TYR A 40 -14.80 -6.67 -7.69
CA TYR A 40 -15.24 -7.90 -8.32
C TYR A 40 -14.84 -7.96 -9.81
N THR A 41 -15.15 -6.89 -10.55
CA THR A 41 -14.82 -6.80 -11.99
C THR A 41 -13.32 -6.95 -12.21
N ARG A 42 -12.49 -6.23 -11.43
CA ARG A 42 -11.03 -6.32 -11.53
C ARG A 42 -10.45 -7.69 -11.14
N ARG A 43 -11.09 -8.42 -10.22
CA ARG A 43 -10.55 -9.68 -9.69
C ARG A 43 -11.00 -10.91 -10.48
N PHE A 44 -12.22 -10.89 -11.01
CA PHE A 44 -12.87 -12.10 -11.52
C PHE A 44 -13.36 -11.98 -12.96
N VAL A 45 -13.74 -10.78 -13.41
CA VAL A 45 -14.30 -10.61 -14.77
C VAL A 45 -13.20 -10.28 -15.78
N ASN A 46 -12.33 -9.33 -15.46
CA ASN A 46 -11.34 -8.80 -16.40
C ASN A 46 -10.01 -9.57 -16.40
N ILE A 47 -9.85 -10.59 -15.56
CA ILE A 47 -8.62 -11.38 -15.46
C ILE A 47 -8.78 -12.66 -16.29
N THR A 48 -7.90 -12.84 -17.27
CA THR A 48 -7.65 -14.12 -17.93
C THR A 48 -6.46 -14.80 -17.24
N LEU A 49 -6.72 -15.78 -16.38
CA LEU A 49 -5.64 -16.62 -15.82
C LEU A 49 -5.27 -17.69 -16.86
N THR A 50 -3.98 -17.89 -17.09
CA THR A 50 -3.52 -19.11 -17.76
C THR A 50 -3.91 -20.33 -16.93
N PRO A 51 -4.18 -21.49 -17.56
CA PRO A 51 -4.48 -22.73 -16.82
C PRO A 51 -3.41 -23.00 -15.75
N GLY A 52 -3.82 -23.17 -14.50
CA GLY A 52 -2.93 -23.39 -13.35
C GLY A 52 -2.28 -22.13 -12.75
N GLY A 53 -2.51 -20.94 -13.30
CA GLY A 53 -1.96 -19.68 -12.79
C GLY A 53 -2.65 -19.18 -11.52
N LYS A 54 -1.91 -18.99 -10.42
CA LYS A 54 -2.42 -18.34 -9.20
C LYS A 54 -2.39 -16.81 -9.36
N ARG A 55 -3.47 -16.13 -8.96
CA ARG A 55 -3.58 -14.66 -9.00
C ARG A 55 -2.54 -14.00 -8.09
N LYS A 56 -1.62 -13.22 -8.66
CA LYS A 56 -0.66 -12.39 -7.91
C LYS A 56 -1.20 -10.96 -7.79
N MET A 57 -1.23 -10.43 -6.57
CA MET A 57 -1.60 -9.02 -6.30
C MET A 57 -0.32 -8.21 -6.11
N ASN A 58 -0.26 -7.01 -6.67
CA ASN A 58 0.88 -6.10 -6.55
C ASN A 58 2.21 -6.76 -6.97
N ALA A 59 2.23 -7.43 -8.13
CA ALA A 59 3.49 -7.88 -8.70
C ALA A 59 4.33 -6.65 -9.06
N ASN A 60 5.56 -6.60 -8.57
CA ASN A 60 6.52 -5.61 -9.05
C ASN A 60 6.75 -5.88 -10.55
N PRO A 61 6.83 -4.83 -11.39
CA PRO A 61 7.32 -5.04 -12.75
C PRO A 61 8.72 -5.63 -12.63
N THR A 62 8.90 -6.86 -13.12
CA THR A 62 10.24 -7.38 -13.37
C THR A 62 10.82 -6.53 -14.50
N ALA A 63 12.00 -5.96 -14.27
CA ALA A 63 12.73 -5.23 -15.30
C ALA A 63 12.87 -6.07 -16.59
#